data_AF-A0A2U1S5Q1-F1
#
_entry.id   AF-A0A2U1S5Q1-F1
#
_cell.length_a   1.000
_cell.length_b   1.000
_cell.length_c   1.000
_cell.angle_alpha   90.00
_cell.angle_beta   90.00
_cell.angle_gamma   90.00
#
_symmetry.space_group_name_H-M   'P 1'
#
loop_
_entity.id
_entity.type
_entity.pdbx_description
1 polymer ?
#
loop_
_entity_poly.entity_id
_entity_poly.type
_entity_poly.pdbx_seq_one_letter_code
_entity_poly.pdbx_strand_id
1 'polypeptide(L)'
;MKIEEIDTGITEEVFTIKSQTKLIDIFNSIIDKKSQVSYEWVLDLDIDKNSKIIVIGTYFTGIGIVKKLAKTFNDVLLIDIYPHLKEFINVPIGDILTDEEKDNISFSSDLDLIYSGDVVIDTTGFGGITVEQSSKFDVKGFLIEDPVAEDNDILLKNKNNIYDRINAVKSENKAIIKTHGINTKTSGTMTLTIGVLTNALNKSLKKEGVLYSACEMGFFEEVIFKEKDIAKFIELTDKQAMKISTINPFDCDDLLNEEIDKINSKIITQ
;
A
#
# COMPACT_ATOMS: atom_id res chain seq x y z
N MET A 1 11.43 -9.19 -26.67
CA MET A 1 10.02 -8.88 -26.40
C MET A 1 9.32 -10.22 -26.23
N LYS A 2 8.89 -10.57 -25.02
CA LYS A 2 8.22 -11.85 -24.73
C LYS A 2 6.72 -11.57 -24.54
N ILE A 3 5.98 -11.55 -25.64
CA ILE A 3 4.52 -11.52 -25.60
C ILE A 3 4.08 -12.98 -25.53
N GLU A 4 3.90 -13.53 -24.33
CA GLU A 4 3.73 -14.99 -24.14
C GLU A 4 2.27 -15.48 -24.23
N GLU A 5 1.26 -14.60 -24.15
CA GLU A 5 -0.14 -14.95 -24.42
C GLU A 5 -0.82 -13.95 -25.35
N ILE A 6 -0.96 -14.33 -26.62
CA ILE A 6 -1.78 -13.64 -27.61
C ILE A 6 -2.90 -14.59 -27.99
N ASP A 7 -4.12 -14.29 -27.55
CA ASP A 7 -5.31 -15.00 -28.00
C ASP A 7 -5.91 -14.26 -29.21
N THR A 8 -6.55 -14.98 -30.12
CA THR A 8 -7.42 -14.34 -31.13
C THR A 8 -8.68 -13.81 -30.46
N GLY A 9 -9.12 -12.62 -30.87
CA GLY A 9 -10.34 -11.97 -30.43
C GLY A 9 -11.56 -12.44 -31.20
N ILE A 10 -12.43 -11.50 -31.58
CA ILE A 10 -13.69 -11.78 -32.30
C ILE A 10 -13.42 -12.38 -33.69
N THR A 11 -12.30 -12.02 -34.31
CA THR A 11 -11.82 -12.55 -35.61
C THR A 11 -10.31 -12.84 -35.53
N GLU A 12 -9.77 -13.52 -36.53
CA GLU A 12 -8.32 -13.80 -36.64
C GLU A 12 -7.46 -12.54 -36.85
N GLU A 13 -8.07 -11.41 -37.21
CA GLU A 13 -7.38 -10.13 -37.40
C GLU A 13 -7.28 -9.29 -36.11
N VAL A 14 -7.98 -9.71 -35.06
CA VAL A 14 -8.02 -9.03 -33.76
C VAL A 14 -7.37 -9.92 -32.72
N PHE A 15 -6.51 -9.34 -31.90
CA PHE A 15 -5.77 -10.02 -30.84
C PHE A 15 -6.21 -9.53 -29.47
N THR A 16 -6.26 -10.43 -28.51
CA THR A 16 -6.38 -10.14 -27.09
C THR A 16 -5.02 -10.37 -26.44
N ILE A 17 -4.40 -9.28 -25.98
CA ILE A 17 -3.17 -9.32 -25.19
C ILE A 17 -3.52 -9.11 -23.71
N LYS A 18 -2.84 -9.85 -22.82
CA LYS A 18 -3.04 -9.79 -21.36
C LYS A 18 -1.73 -9.40 -20.69
N SER A 19 -1.80 -8.61 -19.63
CA SER A 19 -0.63 -8.33 -18.79
C SER A 19 -0.17 -9.61 -18.07
N GLN A 20 1.14 -9.80 -17.91
CA GLN A 20 1.66 -10.78 -16.96
C GLN A 20 1.49 -10.28 -15.53
N THR A 21 1.63 -8.97 -15.34
CA THR A 21 1.36 -8.29 -14.07
C THR A 21 -0.07 -8.60 -13.63
N LYS A 22 -0.19 -9.19 -12.45
CA LYS A 22 -1.46 -9.37 -11.75
C LYS A 22 -1.77 -8.13 -10.92
N LEU A 23 -3.03 -8.00 -10.53
CA LEU A 23 -3.44 -6.87 -9.70
C LEU A 23 -2.71 -6.84 -8.34
N ILE A 24 -2.48 -8.02 -7.75
CA ILE A 24 -1.69 -8.16 -6.52
C ILE A 24 -0.25 -7.64 -6.65
N ASP A 25 0.35 -7.76 -7.83
CA ASP A 25 1.72 -7.30 -8.08
C ASP A 25 1.80 -5.76 -8.05
N ILE A 26 0.74 -5.08 -8.50
CA ILE A 26 0.64 -3.61 -8.43
C ILE A 26 0.52 -3.17 -6.97
N PHE A 27 -0.35 -3.83 -6.19
CA PHE A 27 -0.46 -3.58 -4.74
C PHE A 27 0.90 -3.75 -4.07
N ASN A 28 1.58 -4.88 -4.31
CA ASN A 28 2.86 -5.19 -3.69
C ASN A 28 3.95 -4.21 -4.10
N SER A 29 3.99 -3.76 -5.35
CA SER A 29 4.97 -2.77 -5.81
C SER A 29 4.81 -1.42 -5.10
N ILE A 30 3.57 -0.99 -4.85
CA ILE A 30 3.28 0.26 -4.13
C ILE A 30 3.58 0.09 -2.63
N ILE A 31 3.17 -1.02 -2.03
CA ILE A 31 3.42 -1.33 -0.62
C ILE A 31 4.93 -1.44 -0.36
N ASP A 32 5.68 -2.06 -1.26
CA ASP A 32 7.13 -2.19 -1.14
C ASP A 32 7.82 -0.82 -1.10
N LYS A 33 7.49 0.09 -2.03
CA LYS A 33 8.02 1.47 -2.02
C LYS A 33 7.78 2.19 -0.69
N LYS A 34 6.60 2.02 -0.08
CA LYS A 34 6.26 2.66 1.21
C LYS A 34 6.94 1.99 2.40
N SER A 35 6.89 0.66 2.43
CA SER A 35 7.45 -0.13 3.53
C SER A 35 8.96 -0.08 3.54
N GLN A 36 9.63 -0.01 2.38
CA GLN A 36 11.07 0.13 2.28
C GLN A 36 11.58 1.41 2.96
N VAL A 37 11.02 2.56 2.60
CA VAL A 37 11.47 3.84 3.19
C VAL A 37 11.14 3.94 4.69
N SER A 38 10.07 3.28 5.13
CA SER A 38 9.71 3.20 6.55
C SER A 38 10.68 2.31 7.31
N TYR A 39 11.04 1.17 6.72
CA TYR A 39 12.00 0.22 7.27
C TYR A 39 13.39 0.86 7.43
N GLU A 40 13.88 1.52 6.39
CA GLU A 40 15.16 2.25 6.42
C GLU A 40 15.17 3.32 7.52
N TRP A 41 14.09 4.09 7.64
CA TRP A 41 13.99 5.08 8.71
C TRP A 41 14.01 4.47 10.11
N VAL A 42 13.37 3.31 10.32
CA VAL A 42 13.44 2.61 11.61
C VAL A 42 14.84 2.07 11.90
N LEU A 43 15.54 1.56 10.88
CA LEU A 43 16.94 1.12 11.04
C LEU A 43 17.86 2.28 11.46
N ASP A 44 17.64 3.48 10.92
CA ASP A 44 18.42 4.67 11.22
C ASP A 44 18.24 5.16 12.67
N LEU A 45 17.23 4.69 13.40
CA LEU A 45 17.05 4.98 14.83
C LEU A 45 18.04 4.23 15.74
N ASP A 46 18.80 3.27 15.21
CA ASP A 46 19.80 2.46 15.93
C ASP A 46 19.24 1.84 17.23
N ILE A 47 18.06 1.23 17.14
CA ILE A 47 17.37 0.57 18.27
C ILE A 47 17.70 -0.93 18.34
N ASP A 48 17.52 -1.51 19.53
CA ASP A 48 17.73 -2.95 19.75
C ASP A 48 16.69 -3.78 18.97
N LYS A 49 17.06 -4.99 18.53
CA LYS A 49 16.15 -5.89 17.81
C LYS A 49 14.92 -6.31 18.62
N ASN A 50 15.00 -6.23 19.95
CA ASN A 50 13.90 -6.50 20.86
C ASN A 50 13.14 -5.24 21.29
N SER A 51 13.44 -4.08 20.70
CA SER A 51 12.60 -2.89 20.87
C SER A 51 11.21 -3.16 20.31
N LYS A 52 10.20 -2.70 21.04
CA LYS A 52 8.80 -2.92 20.68
C LYS A 52 8.37 -1.89 19.65
N ILE A 53 8.06 -2.35 18.44
CA ILE A 53 7.62 -1.49 17.34
C ILE A 53 6.12 -1.68 17.14
N ILE A 54 5.35 -0.60 17.23
CA ILE A 54 3.92 -0.62 17.03
C ILE A 54 3.58 -0.03 15.67
N VAL A 55 2.78 -0.73 14.89
CA VAL A 55 2.20 -0.22 13.64
C VAL A 55 0.67 -0.15 13.80
N ILE A 56 0.10 1.03 13.58
CA ILE A 56 -1.32 1.31 13.73
C ILE A 56 -1.95 1.40 12.33
N GLY A 57 -2.97 0.57 12.10
CA GLY A 57 -3.62 0.39 10.80
C GLY A 57 -2.96 -0.72 9.99
N THR A 58 -3.74 -1.71 9.56
CA THR A 58 -3.25 -2.86 8.77
C THR A 58 -3.31 -2.55 7.28
N TYR A 59 -4.44 -2.01 6.82
CA TYR A 59 -4.77 -1.81 5.41
C TYR A 59 -4.12 -0.55 4.81
N PHE A 60 -3.29 -0.62 3.78
CA PHE A 60 -2.40 -1.73 3.39
C PHE A 60 -0.94 -1.41 3.68
N THR A 61 -0.60 -0.12 3.85
CA THR A 61 0.78 0.29 4.12
C THR A 61 1.30 -0.38 5.38
N GLY A 62 0.47 -0.44 6.44
CA GLY A 62 0.86 -1.03 7.71
C GLY A 62 1.24 -2.50 7.62
N ILE A 63 0.51 -3.35 6.89
CA ILE A 63 0.91 -4.76 6.75
C ILE A 63 2.26 -4.90 6.04
N GLY A 64 2.53 -4.09 5.02
CA GLY A 64 3.84 -4.10 4.36
C GLY A 64 4.97 -3.70 5.30
N ILE A 65 4.76 -2.64 6.08
CA ILE A 65 5.72 -2.18 7.09
C ILE A 65 5.98 -3.28 8.12
N VAL A 66 4.92 -3.86 8.69
CA VAL A 66 5.02 -4.92 9.69
C VAL A 66 5.80 -6.11 9.17
N LYS A 67 5.45 -6.61 7.97
CA LYS A 67 6.14 -7.76 7.37
C LYS A 67 7.61 -7.48 7.11
N LYS A 68 7.95 -6.28 6.65
CA LYS A 68 9.35 -5.90 6.42
C LYS A 68 10.15 -5.78 7.72
N LEU A 69 9.56 -5.18 8.75
CA LEU A 69 10.18 -5.05 10.08
C LEU A 69 10.38 -6.41 10.76
N ALA A 70 9.43 -7.33 10.64
CA ALA A 70 9.47 -8.64 11.27
C ALA A 70 10.63 -9.54 10.79
N LYS A 71 11.27 -9.20 9.66
CA LYS A 71 12.49 -9.87 9.20
C LYS A 71 13.74 -9.49 10.01
N THR A 72 13.66 -8.42 10.79
CA THR A 72 14.79 -7.83 11.52
C THR A 72 14.54 -7.66 13.01
N PHE A 73 13.31 -7.34 13.40
CA PHE A 73 12.88 -7.07 14.77
C PHE A 73 12.00 -8.21 15.29
N ASN A 74 12.11 -8.47 16.60
CA ASN A 74 11.47 -9.62 17.25
C ASN A 74 10.14 -9.30 17.94
N ASP A 75 9.81 -8.01 18.12
CA ASP A 75 8.59 -7.56 18.82
C ASP A 75 7.87 -6.47 18.01
N VAL A 76 7.21 -6.89 16.94
CA VAL A 76 6.39 -6.02 16.08
C VAL A 76 4.92 -6.24 16.42
N LEU A 77 4.24 -5.21 16.92
CA LEU A 77 2.83 -5.24 17.24
C LEU A 77 2.01 -4.47 16.19
N LEU A 78 1.19 -5.20 15.44
CA LEU A 78 0.20 -4.64 14.53
C LEU A 78 -1.12 -4.40 15.27
N ILE A 79 -1.63 -3.17 15.23
CA ILE A 79 -2.89 -2.79 15.87
C ILE A 79 -3.90 -2.34 14.83
N ASP A 80 -5.09 -2.93 14.86
CA ASP A 80 -6.21 -2.50 14.04
C ASP A 80 -7.56 -2.75 14.73
N ILE A 81 -8.49 -1.81 14.59
CA ILE A 81 -9.85 -1.92 15.14
C ILE A 81 -10.66 -3.07 14.53
N TYR A 82 -10.22 -3.61 13.40
CA TYR A 82 -10.88 -4.71 12.71
C TYR A 82 -10.13 -6.05 12.90
N PRO A 83 -10.61 -6.97 13.74
CA PRO A 83 -9.88 -8.19 14.10
C PRO A 83 -9.55 -9.12 12.91
N HIS A 84 -10.43 -9.16 11.89
CA HIS A 84 -10.26 -10.01 10.72
C HIS A 84 -9.05 -9.60 9.86
N LEU A 85 -8.55 -8.37 9.99
CA LEU A 85 -7.38 -7.91 9.24
C LEU A 85 -6.09 -8.62 9.66
N LYS A 86 -6.07 -9.33 10.80
CA LYS A 86 -4.97 -10.24 11.17
C LYS A 86 -4.63 -11.24 10.07
N GLU A 87 -5.61 -11.65 9.28
CA GLU A 87 -5.42 -12.60 8.17
C GLU A 87 -4.41 -12.11 7.13
N PHE A 88 -4.22 -10.79 6.99
CA PHE A 88 -3.24 -10.22 6.05
C PHE A 88 -1.79 -10.62 6.33
N ILE A 89 -1.48 -11.04 7.57
CA ILE A 89 -0.17 -11.60 7.93
C ILE A 89 0.13 -12.86 7.10
N ASN A 90 -0.89 -13.64 6.74
CA ASN A 90 -0.74 -14.97 6.14
C ASN A 90 -0.92 -15.01 4.61
N VAL A 91 -1.25 -13.89 3.97
CA VAL A 91 -1.53 -13.81 2.52
C VAL A 91 -0.42 -13.05 1.78
N PRO A 92 -0.24 -13.22 0.46
CA PRO A 92 0.88 -12.64 -0.30
C PRO A 92 0.70 -11.14 -0.63
N ILE A 93 0.24 -10.34 0.33
CA ILE A 93 0.16 -8.88 0.26
C ILE A 93 1.25 -8.26 1.14
N GLY A 94 2.01 -7.34 0.58
CA GLY A 94 3.11 -6.63 1.23
C GLY A 94 4.41 -7.42 1.34
N ASP A 95 4.34 -8.73 1.58
CA ASP A 95 5.46 -9.68 1.52
C ASP A 95 4.96 -11.12 1.78
N ILE A 96 5.83 -12.12 1.62
CA ILE A 96 5.61 -13.49 2.11
C ILE A 96 6.62 -13.74 3.24
N LEU A 97 6.11 -14.15 4.41
CA LEU A 97 6.92 -14.45 5.58
C LEU A 97 7.10 -15.95 5.76
N THR A 98 8.29 -16.33 6.23
CA THR A 98 8.54 -17.62 6.89
C THR A 98 7.77 -17.71 8.20
N ASP A 99 7.66 -18.92 8.76
CA ASP A 99 6.96 -19.09 10.05
C ASP A 99 7.74 -18.41 11.20
N GLU A 100 9.07 -18.44 11.19
CA GLU A 100 9.91 -17.73 12.17
C GLU A 100 9.70 -16.21 12.13
N GLU A 101 9.59 -15.61 10.94
CA GLU A 101 9.31 -14.17 10.82
C GLU A 101 7.87 -13.80 11.25
N LYS A 102 6.90 -14.71 11.10
CA LYS A 102 5.54 -14.48 11.59
C LYS A 102 5.48 -14.46 13.11
N ASP A 103 6.30 -15.26 13.78
CA ASP A 103 6.36 -15.32 15.25
C ASP A 103 6.82 -13.99 15.86
N ASN A 104 7.52 -13.14 15.09
CA ASN A 104 7.89 -11.79 15.50
C ASN A 104 6.73 -10.78 15.45
N ILE A 105 5.57 -11.17 14.92
CA ILE A 105 4.40 -10.30 14.76
C ILE A 105 3.29 -10.70 15.72
N SER A 106 2.93 -9.77 16.59
CA SER A 106 1.68 -9.83 17.35
C SER A 106 0.60 -8.96 16.70
N PHE A 107 -0.66 -9.39 16.77
CA PHE A 107 -1.81 -8.61 16.32
C PHE A 107 -2.76 -8.34 17.49
N SER A 108 -3.27 -7.11 17.59
CA SER A 108 -4.32 -6.76 18.55
C SER A 108 -5.35 -5.80 17.97
N SER A 109 -6.56 -5.84 18.52
CA SER A 109 -7.58 -4.81 18.30
C SER A 109 -7.80 -3.91 19.52
N ASP A 110 -6.98 -4.08 20.56
CA ASP A 110 -6.95 -3.20 21.72
C ASP A 110 -6.10 -1.96 21.42
N LEU A 111 -6.78 -0.82 21.27
CA LEU A 111 -6.15 0.47 20.99
C LEU A 111 -5.34 1.00 22.17
N ASP A 112 -5.56 0.54 23.40
CA ASP A 112 -4.79 1.02 24.55
C ASP A 112 -3.32 0.54 24.49
N LEU A 113 -3.06 -0.52 23.73
CA LEU A 113 -1.71 -1.05 23.54
C LEU A 113 -0.81 -0.14 22.71
N ILE A 114 -1.35 0.85 21.98
CA ILE A 114 -0.55 1.76 21.14
C ILE A 114 0.53 2.49 21.94
N TYR A 115 0.31 2.70 23.25
CA TYR A 115 1.22 3.43 24.13
C TYR A 115 2.38 2.60 24.69
N SER A 116 2.46 1.31 24.34
CA SER A 116 3.47 0.40 24.90
C SER A 116 4.76 0.28 24.09
N GLY A 117 4.86 0.96 22.95
CA GLY A 117 5.96 0.81 21.99
C GLY A 117 7.10 1.80 22.22
N ASP A 118 8.31 1.38 21.87
CA ASP A 118 9.49 2.26 21.75
C ASP A 118 9.41 3.13 20.48
N VAL A 119 8.84 2.56 19.41
CA VAL A 119 8.62 3.21 18.11
C VAL A 119 7.17 2.99 17.69
N VAL A 120 6.53 4.03 17.19
CA VAL A 120 5.13 3.97 16.72
C VAL A 120 5.05 4.46 15.27
N ILE A 121 4.35 3.71 14.44
CA ILE A 121 4.10 3.99 13.03
C ILE A 121 2.59 4.09 12.79
N ASP A 122 2.09 5.29 12.54
CA ASP A 122 0.67 5.55 12.23
C ASP A 122 0.42 5.52 10.72
N THR A 123 -0.31 4.51 10.23
CA THR A 123 -0.73 4.39 8.82
C THR A 123 -2.23 4.60 8.63
N THR A 124 -2.92 5.10 9.66
CA THR A 124 -4.39 5.16 9.68
C THR A 124 -4.99 6.24 8.77
N GLY A 125 -4.20 7.24 8.37
CA GLY A 125 -4.63 8.28 7.44
C GLY A 125 -5.83 9.09 7.93
N PHE A 126 -6.80 9.37 7.05
CA PHE A 126 -7.98 10.17 7.37
C PHE A 126 -8.89 9.50 8.42
N GLY A 127 -9.21 10.23 9.49
CA GLY A 127 -10.13 9.74 10.52
C GLY A 127 -9.56 8.65 11.43
N GLY A 128 -8.25 8.45 11.38
CA GLY A 128 -7.51 7.54 12.25
C GLY A 128 -7.30 8.08 13.67
N ILE A 129 -6.13 7.83 14.25
CA ILE A 129 -5.85 8.27 15.63
C ILE A 129 -6.04 9.78 15.80
N THR A 130 -6.51 10.20 16.96
CA THR A 130 -6.78 11.60 17.25
C THR A 130 -5.53 12.34 17.76
N VAL A 131 -5.54 13.67 17.70
CA VAL A 131 -4.47 14.50 18.28
C VAL A 131 -4.34 14.25 19.80
N GLU A 132 -5.44 14.00 20.50
CA GLU A 132 -5.43 13.65 21.93
C GLU A 132 -4.77 12.27 22.18
N GLN A 133 -4.99 11.30 21.30
CA GLN A 133 -4.27 10.04 21.37
C GLN A 133 -2.78 10.25 21.08
N SER A 134 -2.45 11.05 20.07
CA SER A 134 -1.06 11.37 19.72
C SER A 134 -0.31 12.07 20.84
N SER A 135 -0.97 12.96 21.60
CA SER A 135 -0.34 13.70 22.69
C SER A 135 0.10 12.85 23.88
N LYS A 136 -0.32 11.58 23.94
CA LYS A 136 0.01 10.63 25.02
C LYS A 136 1.26 9.82 24.70
N PHE A 137 1.79 9.89 23.47
CA PHE A 137 3.03 9.19 23.11
C PHE A 137 4.26 9.88 23.68
N ASP A 138 5.13 9.08 24.31
CA ASP A 138 6.49 9.42 24.73
C ASP A 138 7.40 8.29 24.23
N VAL A 139 7.91 8.44 23.01
CA VAL A 139 8.53 7.35 22.23
C VAL A 139 9.87 7.80 21.62
N LYS A 140 10.73 6.84 21.25
CA LYS A 140 12.01 7.14 20.60
C LYS A 140 11.83 7.60 19.15
N GLY A 141 10.82 7.06 18.48
CA GLY A 141 10.50 7.33 17.08
C GLY A 141 9.01 7.35 16.83
N PHE A 142 8.53 8.34 16.09
CA PHE A 142 7.16 8.41 15.59
C PHE A 142 7.13 8.69 14.09
N LEU A 143 6.57 7.75 13.33
CA LEU A 143 6.39 7.86 11.88
C LEU A 143 4.90 7.92 11.56
N ILE A 144 4.48 8.79 10.64
CA ILE A 144 3.08 8.89 10.22
C ILE A 144 2.95 8.93 8.70
N GLU A 145 1.98 8.22 8.14
CA GLU A 145 1.66 8.30 6.71
C GLU A 145 0.81 9.54 6.41
N ASP A 146 1.27 10.35 5.44
CA ASP A 146 0.43 11.40 4.86
C ASP A 146 -0.57 10.80 3.89
N PRO A 147 -1.89 10.86 4.14
CA PRO A 147 -2.91 10.29 3.25
C PRO A 147 -3.10 11.10 1.95
N VAL A 148 -2.52 12.30 1.83
CA VAL A 148 -2.60 13.12 0.62
C VAL A 148 -1.42 12.79 -0.29
N ALA A 149 -1.67 12.47 -1.56
CA ALA A 149 -0.59 12.27 -2.53
C ALA A 149 -0.07 13.61 -3.06
N GLU A 150 -0.96 14.38 -3.67
CA GLU A 150 -0.66 15.60 -4.41
C GLU A 150 -1.45 16.79 -3.88
N ASP A 151 -0.99 18.01 -4.16
CA ASP A 151 -1.71 19.24 -3.79
C ASP A 151 -2.80 19.61 -4.82
N ASN A 152 -3.61 18.62 -5.20
CA ASN A 152 -4.62 18.74 -6.26
C ASN A 152 -6.07 18.67 -5.73
N ASP A 153 -6.26 18.69 -4.40
CA ASP A 153 -7.57 18.66 -3.75
C ASP A 153 -7.60 19.42 -2.42
N ILE A 154 -8.22 20.59 -2.43
CA ILE A 154 -8.28 21.48 -1.27
C ILE A 154 -9.09 20.89 -0.11
N LEU A 155 -10.12 20.09 -0.39
CA LEU A 155 -10.97 19.52 0.66
C LEU A 155 -10.23 18.41 1.40
N LEU A 156 -9.54 17.54 0.67
CA LEU A 156 -8.71 16.49 1.28
C LEU A 156 -7.54 17.10 2.06
N LYS A 157 -6.89 18.13 1.53
CA LYS A 157 -5.84 18.87 2.24
C LYS A 157 -6.36 19.45 3.55
N ASN A 158 -7.51 20.11 3.54
CA ASN A 158 -8.09 20.72 4.74
C ASN A 158 -8.58 19.67 5.76
N LYS A 159 -8.93 18.47 5.31
CA LYS A 159 -9.31 17.35 6.19
C LYS A 159 -8.07 16.67 6.81
N ASN A 160 -6.90 16.85 6.22
CA ASN A 160 -5.68 16.21 6.67
C ASN A 160 -5.15 16.88 7.94
N ASN A 161 -5.08 16.11 9.04
CA ASN A 161 -4.63 16.59 10.35
C ASN A 161 -3.35 15.87 10.83
N ILE A 162 -2.59 15.21 9.95
CA ILE A 162 -1.35 14.52 10.35
C ILE A 162 -0.33 15.46 11.01
N TYR A 163 -0.29 16.72 10.58
CA TYR A 163 0.65 17.71 11.12
C TYR A 163 0.30 18.05 12.57
N ASP A 164 -0.99 18.13 12.90
CA ASP A 164 -1.41 18.34 14.29
C ASP A 164 -1.07 17.11 15.15
N ARG A 165 -1.27 15.90 14.61
CA ARG A 165 -0.96 14.65 15.30
C ARG A 165 0.54 14.52 15.60
N ILE A 166 1.40 14.63 14.59
CA ILE A 166 2.86 14.50 14.76
C ILE A 166 3.45 15.60 15.65
N ASN A 167 2.88 16.80 15.64
CA ASN A 167 3.32 17.89 16.51
C ASN A 167 2.93 17.67 17.97
N ALA A 168 1.87 16.92 18.23
CA ALA A 168 1.46 16.58 19.59
C ALA A 168 2.33 15.49 20.25
N VAL A 169 3.04 14.68 19.46
CA VAL A 169 3.87 13.57 19.97
C VAL A 169 5.14 14.08 20.64
N LYS A 170 5.46 13.51 21.81
CA LYS A 170 6.77 13.66 22.46
C LYS A 170 7.73 12.59 21.92
N SER A 171 8.57 12.98 20.96
CA SER A 171 9.64 12.17 20.38
C SER A 171 10.70 13.09 19.79
N GLU A 172 11.97 12.71 19.92
CA GLU A 172 13.09 13.39 19.26
C GLU A 172 13.16 13.05 17.76
N ASN A 173 12.72 11.85 17.37
CA ASN A 173 12.69 11.41 15.98
C ASN A 173 11.25 11.36 15.49
N LYS A 174 10.89 12.28 14.61
CA LYS A 174 9.56 12.38 14.03
C LYS A 174 9.67 12.47 12.52
N ALA A 175 8.86 11.71 11.80
CA ALA A 175 8.88 11.77 10.36
C ALA A 175 7.53 11.44 9.71
N ILE A 176 7.41 11.82 8.43
CA ILE A 176 6.22 11.64 7.62
C ILE A 176 6.57 10.78 6.39
N ILE A 177 5.79 9.74 6.12
CA ILE A 177 5.82 9.00 4.85
C ILE A 177 5.01 9.80 3.84
N LYS A 178 5.64 10.23 2.75
CA LYS A 178 4.99 10.92 1.63
C LYS A 178 5.10 10.10 0.36
N THR A 179 3.96 9.72 -0.22
CA THR A 179 3.90 8.96 -1.48
C THR A 179 3.11 9.71 -2.55
N HIS A 180 3.67 9.86 -3.75
CA HIS A 180 3.11 10.68 -4.84
C HIS A 180 3.63 10.21 -6.22
N GLY A 181 3.23 10.87 -7.32
CA GLY A 181 3.89 10.75 -8.62
C GLY A 181 3.00 10.49 -9.85
N ILE A 182 1.75 10.06 -9.63
CA ILE A 182 0.80 9.73 -10.72
C ILE A 182 -0.47 10.58 -10.71
N ASN A 183 -0.41 11.76 -10.08
CA ASN A 183 -1.51 12.73 -10.00
C ASN A 183 -2.81 12.18 -9.37
N THR A 184 -2.70 11.31 -8.37
CA THR A 184 -3.85 10.83 -7.60
C THR A 184 -4.25 11.81 -6.49
N LYS A 185 -5.45 11.62 -5.94
CA LYS A 185 -6.00 12.45 -4.86
C LYS A 185 -5.41 12.10 -3.49
N THR A 186 -5.22 10.81 -3.23
CA THR A 186 -4.67 10.30 -1.98
C THR A 186 -3.45 9.42 -2.28
N SER A 187 -2.63 9.25 -1.27
CA SER A 187 -1.47 8.36 -1.27
C SER A 187 -1.84 6.92 -0.92
N GLY A 188 -3.10 6.65 -0.55
CA GLY A 188 -3.56 5.32 -0.17
C GLY A 188 -3.27 4.29 -1.26
N THR A 189 -2.82 3.11 -0.86
CA THR A 189 -2.37 2.05 -1.78
C THR A 189 -3.47 1.67 -2.77
N MET A 190 -4.73 1.60 -2.33
CA MET A 190 -5.88 1.38 -3.22
C MET A 190 -6.01 2.48 -4.28
N THR A 191 -6.00 3.74 -3.86
CA THR A 191 -6.13 4.87 -4.79
C THR A 191 -4.98 4.93 -5.79
N LEU A 192 -3.75 4.66 -5.36
CA LEU A 192 -2.60 4.55 -6.26
C LEU A 192 -2.76 3.39 -7.26
N THR A 193 -3.23 2.22 -6.80
CA THR A 193 -3.48 1.06 -7.67
C THR A 193 -4.54 1.37 -8.73
N ILE A 194 -5.67 1.96 -8.33
CA ILE A 194 -6.70 2.41 -9.28
C ILE A 194 -6.16 3.49 -10.22
N GLY A 195 -5.30 4.38 -9.74
CA GLY A 195 -4.61 5.38 -10.54
C GLY A 195 -3.73 4.77 -11.63
N VAL A 196 -2.88 3.79 -11.29
CA VAL A 196 -2.04 3.04 -12.24
C VAL A 196 -2.91 2.44 -13.34
N LEU A 197 -3.95 1.69 -12.96
CA LEU A 197 -4.85 1.03 -13.92
C LEU A 197 -5.56 2.05 -14.83
N THR A 198 -6.06 3.15 -14.26
CA THR A 198 -6.76 4.19 -15.01
C THR A 198 -5.84 4.88 -16.01
N ASN A 199 -4.61 5.22 -15.59
CA ASN A 199 -3.63 5.86 -16.46
C ASN A 199 -3.16 4.92 -17.57
N ALA A 200 -2.95 3.63 -17.27
CA ALA A 200 -2.62 2.60 -18.25
C ALA A 200 -3.73 2.42 -19.30
N LEU A 201 -5.00 2.37 -18.87
CA LEU A 201 -6.15 2.37 -19.80
C LEU A 201 -6.13 3.60 -20.72
N ASN A 202 -6.02 4.80 -20.16
CA ASN A 202 -5.99 6.05 -20.93
C ASN A 202 -4.84 6.10 -21.94
N LYS A 203 -3.70 5.48 -21.63
CA LYS A 203 -2.56 5.39 -22.55
C LYS A 203 -2.76 4.32 -23.62
N SER A 204 -3.29 3.16 -23.27
CA SER A 204 -3.56 2.09 -24.24
C SER A 204 -4.49 2.57 -25.36
N LEU A 205 -5.54 3.33 -25.03
CA LEU A 205 -6.50 3.86 -26.00
C LEU A 205 -5.90 4.86 -26.99
N LYS A 206 -4.69 5.36 -26.74
CA LYS A 206 -3.96 6.25 -27.66
C LYS A 206 -3.03 5.50 -28.62
N LYS A 207 -2.82 4.19 -28.41
CA LYS A 207 -1.97 3.38 -29.29
C LYS A 207 -2.72 3.01 -30.57
N GLU A 208 -2.05 3.13 -31.70
CA GLU A 208 -2.59 2.75 -33.00
C GLU A 208 -2.95 1.25 -33.02
N GLY A 209 -4.12 0.94 -33.58
CA GLY A 209 -4.62 -0.43 -33.69
C GLY A 209 -5.31 -0.98 -32.44
N VAL A 210 -5.33 -0.25 -31.31
CA VAL A 210 -6.12 -0.63 -30.14
C VAL A 210 -7.61 -0.35 -30.38
N LEU A 211 -8.46 -1.36 -30.16
CA LEU A 211 -9.91 -1.25 -30.25
C LEU A 211 -10.49 -0.81 -28.89
N TYR A 212 -10.11 -1.52 -27.82
CA TYR A 212 -10.51 -1.22 -26.45
C TYR A 212 -9.56 -1.91 -25.45
N SER A 213 -9.62 -1.47 -24.21
CA SER A 213 -8.89 -2.05 -23.09
C SER A 213 -9.76 -2.15 -21.84
N ALA A 214 -9.44 -3.10 -20.98
CA ALA A 214 -10.15 -3.35 -19.73
C ALA A 214 -9.15 -3.71 -18.63
N CYS A 215 -9.43 -3.26 -17.42
CA CYS A 215 -8.71 -3.66 -16.21
C CYS A 215 -9.67 -4.30 -15.21
N GLU A 216 -9.16 -5.20 -14.39
CA GLU A 216 -9.91 -5.81 -13.28
C GLU A 216 -10.00 -4.79 -12.13
N MET A 217 -10.95 -3.86 -12.21
CA MET A 217 -11.22 -2.88 -11.16
C MET A 217 -12.43 -3.33 -10.33
N GLY A 218 -12.22 -3.50 -9.02
CA GLY A 218 -13.28 -3.85 -8.07
C GLY A 218 -13.33 -2.88 -6.89
N PHE A 219 -14.46 -2.88 -6.18
CA PHE A 219 -14.57 -2.20 -4.87
C PHE A 219 -14.05 -3.11 -3.76
N PHE A 220 -12.74 -3.33 -3.73
CA PHE A 220 -12.11 -4.29 -2.81
C PHE A 220 -12.31 -3.93 -1.32
N GLU A 221 -12.50 -2.65 -1.01
CA GLU A 221 -12.84 -2.20 0.34
C GLU A 221 -14.17 -2.78 0.85
N GLU A 222 -15.12 -3.07 -0.04
CA GLU A 222 -16.35 -3.74 0.33
C GLU A 222 -16.10 -5.19 0.76
N VAL A 223 -15.29 -5.92 -0.02
CA VAL A 223 -14.90 -7.30 0.27
C VAL A 223 -14.13 -7.37 1.60
N ILE A 224 -13.19 -6.45 1.81
CA ILE A 224 -12.38 -6.43 3.02
C ILE A 224 -13.20 -5.97 4.23
N PHE A 225 -13.84 -4.81 4.19
CA PHE A 225 -14.41 -4.22 5.41
C PHE A 225 -15.87 -4.59 5.68
N LYS A 226 -16.69 -4.82 4.64
CA LYS A 226 -18.10 -5.20 4.82
C LYS A 226 -18.27 -6.70 4.84
N GLU A 227 -17.73 -7.40 3.84
CA GLU A 227 -17.84 -8.86 3.75
C GLU A 227 -16.86 -9.57 4.70
N LYS A 228 -15.73 -8.92 5.04
CA LYS A 228 -14.67 -9.48 5.91
C LYS A 228 -14.05 -10.75 5.35
N ASP A 229 -13.88 -10.78 4.03
CA ASP A 229 -13.42 -11.96 3.29
C ASP A 229 -12.07 -11.70 2.62
N ILE A 230 -10.98 -11.93 3.38
CA ILE A 230 -9.62 -11.74 2.87
C ILE A 230 -9.28 -12.77 1.80
N ALA A 231 -9.78 -14.00 1.91
CA ALA A 231 -9.56 -15.04 0.92
C ALA A 231 -10.16 -14.64 -0.45
N LYS A 232 -11.39 -14.13 -0.47
CA LYS A 232 -12.02 -13.59 -1.69
C LYS A 232 -11.25 -12.40 -2.24
N PHE A 233 -10.75 -11.50 -1.38
CA PHE A 233 -9.90 -10.41 -1.84
C PHE A 233 -8.64 -10.92 -2.57
N ILE A 234 -7.98 -11.95 -2.04
CA ILE A 234 -6.80 -12.56 -2.68
C ILE A 234 -7.18 -13.22 -4.01
N GLU A 235 -8.29 -13.97 -4.07
CA GLU A 235 -8.76 -14.57 -5.33
C GLU A 235 -9.03 -13.51 -6.40
N LEU A 236 -9.65 -12.38 -6.02
CA LEU A 236 -9.97 -11.31 -6.95
C LEU A 236 -8.73 -10.55 -7.44
N THR A 237 -7.68 -10.49 -6.62
CA THR A 237 -6.43 -9.79 -6.97
C THR A 237 -5.40 -10.68 -7.65
N ASP A 238 -5.59 -12.00 -7.64
CA ASP A 238 -4.75 -12.98 -8.36
C ASP A 238 -5.11 -13.12 -9.85
N LYS A 239 -5.54 -12.01 -10.48
CA LYS A 239 -5.93 -11.95 -11.90
C LYS A 239 -5.03 -10.98 -12.65
N GLN A 240 -4.82 -11.23 -13.95
CA GLN A 240 -4.10 -10.29 -14.82
C GLN A 240 -4.74 -8.89 -14.72
N ALA A 241 -3.92 -7.88 -14.47
CA ALA A 241 -4.39 -6.53 -14.20
C ALA A 241 -5.08 -5.88 -15.40
N MET A 242 -4.63 -6.19 -16.63
CA MET A 242 -5.06 -5.51 -17.84
C MET A 242 -5.20 -6.47 -19.03
N LYS A 243 -6.21 -6.22 -19.86
CA LYS A 243 -6.47 -6.91 -21.13
C LYS A 243 -6.72 -5.86 -22.22
N ILE A 244 -6.17 -6.06 -23.42
CA ILE A 244 -6.31 -5.12 -24.52
C ILE A 244 -6.70 -5.89 -25.79
N SER A 245 -7.71 -5.37 -26.49
CA SER A 245 -8.09 -5.81 -27.83
C SER A 245 -7.41 -4.92 -28.86
N THR A 246 -6.62 -5.50 -29.76
CA THR A 246 -5.78 -4.76 -30.72
C THR A 246 -5.58 -5.54 -32.02
N ILE A 247 -5.39 -4.86 -33.15
CA ILE A 247 -4.95 -5.48 -34.42
C ILE A 247 -3.42 -5.58 -34.53
N ASN A 248 -2.69 -4.92 -33.63
CA ASN A 248 -1.24 -4.92 -33.57
C ASN A 248 -0.78 -5.21 -32.13
N PRO A 249 -0.37 -6.45 -31.81
CA PRO A 249 0.05 -6.83 -30.47
C PRO A 249 1.27 -6.04 -29.96
N PHE A 250 1.29 -5.76 -28.67
CA PHE A 250 2.40 -5.15 -27.96
C PHE A 250 2.43 -5.63 -26.51
N ASP A 251 3.42 -5.20 -25.74
CA ASP A 251 3.54 -5.55 -24.33
C ASP A 251 2.65 -4.65 -23.45
N CYS A 252 1.65 -5.25 -22.79
CA CYS A 252 0.78 -4.54 -21.84
C CYS A 252 1.51 -4.09 -20.59
N ASP A 253 2.53 -4.85 -20.14
CA ASP A 253 3.20 -4.61 -18.87
C ASP A 253 4.01 -3.30 -18.92
N ASP A 254 4.52 -2.91 -20.09
CA ASP A 254 5.15 -1.60 -20.31
C ASP A 254 4.26 -0.44 -19.86
N LEU A 255 2.94 -0.52 -20.11
CA LEU A 255 1.99 0.53 -19.72
C LEU A 255 1.77 0.61 -18.21
N LEU A 256 1.76 -0.54 -17.54
CA LEU A 256 1.58 -0.63 -16.09
C LEU A 256 2.85 -0.18 -15.37
N ASN A 257 4.00 -0.71 -15.79
CA ASN A 257 5.31 -0.42 -15.21
C ASN A 257 5.66 1.07 -15.31
N GLU A 258 5.36 1.72 -16.46
CA GLU A 258 5.62 3.16 -16.61
C GLU A 258 4.87 4.01 -15.57
N GLU A 259 3.68 3.57 -15.11
CA GLU A 259 2.92 4.27 -14.07
C GLU A 259 3.39 3.89 -12.66
N ILE A 260 3.71 2.62 -12.42
CA ILE A 260 4.26 2.15 -11.14
C ILE A 260 5.60 2.82 -10.84
N ASP A 261 6.47 2.99 -11.84
CA ASP A 261 7.79 3.59 -11.71
C ASP A 261 7.73 5.08 -11.34
N LYS A 262 6.67 5.78 -11.75
CA LYS A 262 6.45 7.18 -11.37
C LYS A 262 6.07 7.33 -9.90
N ILE A 263 5.52 6.28 -9.27
CA ILE A 263 5.18 6.32 -7.86
C ILE A 263 6.48 6.34 -7.04
N ASN A 264 6.62 7.40 -6.24
CA ASN A 264 7.74 7.60 -5.35
C ASN A 264 7.25 7.73 -3.91
N SER A 265 7.94 7.08 -2.98
CA SER A 265 7.72 7.23 -1.54
C SER A 265 8.99 7.76 -0.90
N LYS A 266 8.87 8.65 0.08
CA LYS A 266 10.02 9.21 0.81
C LYS A 266 9.65 9.57 2.24
N ILE A 267 10.68 9.70 3.07
CA ILE A 267 10.58 10.17 4.44
C ILE A 267 10.84 11.68 4.49
N ILE A 268 10.03 12.40 5.26
CA ILE A 268 10.21 13.82 5.58
C ILE A 268 10.36 13.94 7.09
N THR A 269 11.59 14.16 7.56
CA THR A 269 11.89 14.39 8.98
C THR A 269 11.33 15.73 9.46
N GLN A 270 10.87 15.78 10.71
CA GLN A 270 10.31 16.97 11.36
C GLN A 270 11.27 17.54 12.42
#